data_AF-K1UCP5-F1
#
_entry.id   AF-K1UCP5-F1
#
_cell.length_a   1.000
_cell.length_b   1.000
_cell.length_c   1.000
_cell.angle_alpha   90.00
_cell.angle_beta   90.00
_cell.angle_gamma   90.00
#
_symmetry.space_group_name_H-M   'P 1'
#
loop_
_entity.id
_entity.type
_entity.pdbx_description
1 polymer ?
#
loop_
_entity_poly.entity_id
_entity_poly.type
_entity_poly.pdbx_seq_one_letter_code
_entity_poly.pdbx_strand_id
1 'polypeptide(L)'
;MFGGGSIQEYDIYSIRSMRRNPVIADLFHRMKYMERRGSGLRKIVSETEKLPGYTAAYKPEFTSTATDFRVILKNVNYHLSQKDLVSDQDCDQVSDQDKSQDILHA
;
A
#
# COMPACT_ATOMS: atom_id res chain seq x y z
N MET A 1 14.65 -9.99 10.37
CA MET A 1 15.04 -9.87 11.78
C MET A 1 15.82 -8.58 12.01
N PHE A 2 15.58 -7.87 13.11
CA PHE A 2 16.38 -6.72 13.54
C PHE A 2 17.12 -7.10 14.83
N GLY A 3 18.46 -7.02 14.83
CA GLY A 3 19.26 -7.33 16.02
C GLY A 3 19.11 -8.76 16.58
N GLY A 4 18.64 -9.72 15.78
CA GLY A 4 18.38 -11.10 16.21
C GLY A 4 16.94 -11.38 16.68
N GLY A 5 16.07 -10.36 16.73
CA GLY A 5 14.63 -10.52 17.04
C GLY A 5 13.72 -10.05 15.90
N SER A 6 12.41 -10.24 16.05
CA SER A 6 11.40 -9.68 15.12
C SER A 6 11.19 -8.19 15.41
N ILE A 7 10.79 -7.38 14.42
CA ILE A 7 10.60 -5.92 14.66
C ILE A 7 9.42 -5.67 15.62
N GLN A 8 8.49 -6.62 15.65
CA GLN A 8 7.28 -6.59 16.47
C GLN A 8 7.58 -6.68 17.97
N GLU A 9 8.76 -7.17 18.36
CA GLU A 9 9.23 -7.24 19.75
C GLU A 9 9.82 -5.92 20.27
N TYR A 10 10.06 -4.95 19.38
CA TYR A 10 10.67 -3.68 19.73
C TYR A 10 9.66 -2.54 19.69
N ASP A 11 9.83 -1.58 20.59
CA ASP A 11 9.14 -0.31 20.47
C ASP A 11 9.76 0.53 19.32
N ILE A 12 8.93 0.84 18.33
CA ILE A 12 9.30 1.59 17.13
C ILE A 12 9.83 3.00 17.46
N TYR A 13 9.40 3.59 18.58
CA TYR A 13 9.81 4.94 18.97
C TYR A 13 11.18 4.99 19.66
N SER A 14 11.63 3.87 20.24
CA SER A 14 12.90 3.77 21.00
C SER A 14 13.96 2.90 20.31
N ILE A 15 13.64 2.28 19.17
CA ILE A 15 14.58 1.44 18.44
C ILE A 15 15.84 2.20 18.01
N ARG A 16 17.00 1.55 18.20
CA ARG A 16 18.30 2.13 17.84
C ARG A 16 18.47 2.21 16.32
N SER A 17 19.11 3.27 15.84
CA SER A 17 19.48 3.41 14.43
C SER A 17 20.71 2.55 14.13
N MET A 18 20.50 1.36 13.55
CA MET A 18 21.57 0.43 13.15
C MET A 18 21.54 0.19 11.65
N ARG A 19 22.73 0.15 11.03
CA ARG A 19 22.90 -0.02 9.58
C ARG A 19 23.50 -1.39 9.29
N ARG A 20 22.81 -2.22 8.50
CA ARG A 20 23.34 -3.53 8.08
C ARG A 20 24.53 -3.39 7.12
N ASN A 21 24.44 -2.42 6.20
CA ASN A 21 25.53 -2.09 5.29
C ASN A 21 25.90 -0.61 5.49
N PRO A 22 26.99 -0.30 6.20
CA PRO A 22 27.38 1.08 6.50
C PRO A 22 27.80 1.87 5.25
N VAL A 23 28.37 1.21 4.24
CA VAL A 23 28.83 1.86 2.99
C VAL A 23 27.64 2.36 2.17
N ILE A 24 26.65 1.51 1.93
CA ILE A 24 25.42 1.88 1.22
C ILE A 24 24.68 3.00 1.97
N ALA A 25 24.58 2.88 3.29
CA ALA A 25 23.92 3.89 4.11
C ALA A 25 24.65 5.24 4.11
N ASP A 26 25.99 5.26 4.06
CA ASP A 26 26.75 6.50 3.93
C ASP A 26 26.55 7.15 2.56
N LEU A 27 26.52 6.36 1.49
CA LEU A 27 26.21 6.85 0.14
C LEU A 27 24.83 7.52 0.08
N PHE A 28 23.77 6.82 0.50
CA PHE A 28 22.42 7.39 0.51
C PHE A 28 22.30 8.63 1.39
N HIS A 29 23.05 8.68 2.49
CA HIS A 29 23.11 9.87 3.32
C HIS A 29 23.78 11.06 2.62
N ARG A 30 24.93 10.86 1.97
CA ARG A 30 25.63 11.92 1.23
C ARG A 30 24.79 12.47 0.08
N MET A 31 24.05 11.59 -0.58
CA MET A 31 23.08 11.94 -1.63
C MET A 31 21.77 12.54 -1.11
N LYS A 32 21.63 12.73 0.21
CA LYS A 32 20.44 13.29 0.88
C LYS A 32 19.16 12.46 0.73
N TYR A 33 19.27 11.19 0.36
CA TYR A 33 18.14 10.26 0.29
C TYR A 33 17.85 9.57 1.62
N MET A 34 18.77 9.61 2.58
CA MET A 34 18.59 9.02 3.91
C MET A 34 19.12 9.95 5.01
N GLU A 35 18.41 9.99 6.13
CA GLU A 35 18.83 10.72 7.32
C GLU A 35 20.10 10.12 7.94
N ARG A 36 20.94 10.96 8.54
CA ARG A 36 22.20 10.51 9.15
C ARG A 36 21.96 9.64 10.38
N ARG A 37 20.98 10.04 11.19
CA ARG A 37 20.56 9.42 12.45
C ARG A 37 19.04 9.40 12.51
N GLY A 38 18.51 8.38 13.20
CA GLY A 38 17.08 8.07 13.22
C GLY A 38 16.83 6.69 12.62
N SER A 39 15.77 6.02 13.05
CA SER A 39 15.41 4.70 12.55
C SER A 39 14.65 4.76 11.22
N GLY A 40 14.27 5.94 10.74
CA GLY A 40 13.29 6.12 9.66
C GLY A 40 11.87 5.70 10.05
N LEU A 41 11.70 4.64 10.86
CA LEU A 41 10.40 4.11 11.27
C LEU A 41 9.56 5.13 12.03
N ARG A 42 10.18 5.84 13.00
CA ARG A 42 9.50 6.91 13.73
C ARG A 42 9.02 8.02 12.79
N LYS A 43 9.83 8.36 11.78
CA LYS A 43 9.49 9.39 10.81
C LYS A 43 8.32 8.97 9.93
N ILE A 44 8.32 7.72 9.47
CA ILE A 44 7.20 7.14 8.71
C ILE A 44 5.90 7.30 9.50
N VAL A 45 5.89 6.89 10.77
CA VAL A 45 4.70 7.02 11.64
C VAL A 45 4.30 8.50 11.81
N SER A 46 5.23 9.36 12.21
CA SER A 46 4.92 10.76 12.50
C SER A 46 4.47 11.55 11.28
N GLU A 47 4.96 11.22 10.08
CA GLU A 47 4.52 11.90 8.86
C GLU A 47 3.15 11.36 8.40
N THR A 48 2.87 10.07 8.57
CA THR A 48 1.53 9.54 8.27
C THR A 48 0.45 10.08 9.20
N GLU A 49 0.76 10.29 10.48
CA GLU A 49 -0.17 10.86 11.46
C GLU A 49 -0.56 12.31 11.15
N LYS A 50 0.27 13.04 10.39
CA LYS A 50 0.00 14.44 10.00
C LYS A 50 -0.88 14.56 8.76
N LEU A 51 -1.19 13.46 8.08
CA LEU A 51 -1.98 13.50 6.85
C LEU A 51 -3.44 13.90 7.14
N PRO A 52 -4.06 14.72 6.28
CA PRO A 52 -5.49 15.01 6.41
C PRO A 52 -6.30 13.72 6.22
N GLY A 53 -7.31 13.51 7.05
CA GLY A 53 -8.12 12.28 7.03
C GLY A 53 -7.46 11.07 7.72
N TYR A 54 -6.30 11.25 8.36
CA TYR A 54 -5.69 10.19 9.15
C TYR A 54 -6.60 9.77 10.32
N THR A 55 -6.71 8.46 10.50
CA THR A 55 -7.25 7.82 11.69
C THR A 55 -6.31 6.72 12.13
N ALA A 56 -6.42 6.24 13.37
CA ALA A 56 -5.56 5.18 13.89
C ALA A 56 -5.57 3.89 13.04
N ALA A 57 -6.61 3.65 12.22
CA ALA A 57 -6.70 2.53 11.30
C ALA A 57 -5.65 2.58 10.17
N TYR A 58 -5.17 3.77 9.81
CA TYR A 58 -4.14 4.01 8.79
C TYR A 58 -2.71 4.00 9.35
N LYS A 59 -2.53 3.68 10.64
CA LYS A 59 -1.20 3.59 11.24
C LYS A 59 -0.32 2.60 10.45
N PRO A 60 0.92 2.97 10.10
CA PRO A 60 1.84 2.06 9.41
C PRO A 60 2.09 0.78 10.20
N GLU A 61 2.05 -0.35 9.52
CA GLU A 61 2.30 -1.67 10.10
C GLU A 61 3.69 -2.16 9.66
N PHE A 62 4.51 -2.54 10.63
CA PHE A 62 5.88 -3.02 10.42
C PHE A 62 5.95 -4.49 10.79
N THR A 63 6.37 -5.33 9.85
CA THR A 63 6.55 -6.77 10.10
C THR A 63 7.92 -7.22 9.64
N SER A 64 8.52 -8.14 10.38
CA SER A 64 9.77 -8.77 9.99
C SER A 64 9.71 -10.26 10.27
N THR A 65 10.23 -11.05 9.34
CA THR A 65 10.47 -12.49 9.52
C THR A 65 11.97 -12.76 9.62
N ALA A 66 12.39 -14.02 9.56
CA ALA A 66 13.79 -14.41 9.46
C ALA A 66 14.50 -13.72 8.28
N THR A 67 13.82 -13.63 7.13
CA THR A 67 14.43 -13.26 5.85
C THR A 67 14.03 -11.88 5.36
N ASP A 68 12.80 -11.44 5.64
CA ASP A 68 12.26 -10.20 5.09
C ASP A 68 11.81 -9.19 6.16
N PHE A 69 11.60 -7.97 5.66
CA PHE A 69 11.06 -6.84 6.38
C PHE A 69 10.05 -6.17 5.47
N ARG A 70 8.85 -5.91 5.97
CA ARG A 70 7.73 -5.36 5.23
C ARG A 70 7.12 -4.20 5.99
N VAL A 71 6.71 -3.19 5.24
CA VAL A 71 5.98 -2.03 5.75
C VAL A 71 4.69 -1.90 4.95
N ILE A 72 3.56 -1.74 5.61
CA ILE A 72 2.26 -1.49 5.00
C ILE A 72 1.84 -0.07 5.33
N LEU A 73 1.68 0.77 4.30
CA LEU A 73 1.14 2.12 4.39
C LEU A 73 -0.21 2.12 3.67
N LYS A 74 -1.30 2.31 4.43
CA LYS A 74 -2.65 2.39 3.86
C LYS A 74 -2.86 3.78 3.26
N ASN A 75 -3.51 3.84 2.09
CA ASN A 75 -3.82 5.11 1.44
C ASN A 75 -4.97 5.82 2.18
N VAL A 76 -4.67 6.96 2.80
CA VAL A 76 -5.65 7.78 3.55
C VAL A 76 -6.72 8.42 2.66
N ASN A 77 -6.43 8.60 1.37
CA ASN A 77 -7.35 9.20 0.40
C ASN A 77 -8.21 8.15 -0.32
N TYR A 78 -8.09 6.87 0.04
CA TYR A 78 -8.85 5.82 -0.61
C TYR A 78 -10.28 5.80 -0.06
N HIS A 79 -11.16 6.50 -0.76
CA HIS A 79 -12.59 6.39 -0.58
C HIS A 79 -13.12 5.40 -1.61
N LEU A 80 -13.72 4.29 -1.15
CA LEU A 80 -14.55 3.45 -2.02
C LEU A 80 -15.74 4.30 -2.45
N SER A 81 -15.67 4.90 -3.64
CA SER A 81 -16.85 5.49 -4.23
C SER A 81 -17.82 4.33 -4.48
N GLN A 82 -19.04 4.40 -3.95
CA GLN A 82 -20.08 3.40 -4.27
C GLN A 82 -20.39 3.34 -5.78
N LYS A 83 -19.83 4.26 -6.58
CA LYS A 83 -19.91 4.29 -8.04
C LYS A 83 -18.97 3.30 -8.74
N ASP A 84 -17.93 2.81 -8.07
CA ASP A 84 -17.01 1.81 -8.66
C ASP A 84 -17.46 0.37 -8.41
N LEU A 85 -18.62 0.18 -7.76
CA LEU A 85 -19.28 -1.12 -7.54
C LEU A 85 -20.39 -1.41 -8.56
N VAL A 86 -20.43 -0.70 -9.70
CA VAL A 86 -21.36 -1.04 -10.79
C VAL A 86 -20.89 -2.32 -11.46
N SER A 87 -21.29 -3.44 -10.86
CA SER A 87 -21.81 -4.65 -11.51
C SER A 87 -21.26 -4.92 -12.92
N ASP A 88 -20.24 -5.77 -13.02
CA ASP A 88 -20.00 -6.62 -14.19
C ASP A 88 -21.16 -7.65 -14.29
N GLN A 89 -22.38 -7.18 -14.55
CA GLN A 89 -23.46 -7.99 -15.09
C GLN A 89 -23.70 -7.56 -16.53
N ASP A 90 -22.72 -7.84 -17.38
CA ASP A 90 -23.01 -8.04 -18.79
C ASP A 90 -23.76 -9.36 -18.90
N CYS A 91 -25.08 -9.24 -18.90
CA CYS A 91 -25.98 -10.29 -19.33
C CYS A 91 -25.77 -10.49 -20.83
N ASP A 92 -25.16 -11.61 -21.23
CA ASP A 92 -25.28 -12.13 -22.60
C ASP A 92 -26.75 -12.49 -22.86
N GLN A 93 -27.54 -11.51 -23.29
CA GLN A 93 -28.88 -11.70 -23.84
C GLN A 93 -28.78 -11.55 -25.35
N VAL A 94 -28.35 -12.62 -26.02
CA VAL A 94 -28.54 -12.75 -27.47
C VAL A 94 -30.03 -13.05 -27.69
N SER A 95 -30.81 -12.03 -28.03
CA SER A 95 -32.18 -12.21 -28.50
C SER A 95 -32.16 -12.44 -30.01
N ASP A 96 -32.16 -13.70 -30.42
CA ASP A 96 -32.56 -14.09 -31.77
C ASP A 96 -34.07 -13.92 -31.94
N GLN A 97 -34.51 -12.95 -32.75
CA GLN A 97 -35.86 -12.87 -33.34
C GLN A 97 -35.71 -12.38 -34.78
N ASP A 98 -35.65 -13.27 -35.77
CA ASP A 98 -36.74 -13.96 -36.48
C ASP A 98 -37.25 -13.19 -37.71
N LYS A 99 -37.38 -13.97 -38.78
CA LYS A 99 -37.54 -13.65 -40.19
C LYS A 99 -38.91 -13.04 -40.48
N SER A 100 -38.99 -12.21 -41.52
CA SER A 100 -40.09 -12.29 -42.49
C SER A 100 -39.66 -11.67 -43.81
N GLN A 101 -39.72 -12.49 -44.86
CA GLN A 101 -39.42 -12.14 -46.23
C GLN A 101 -40.61 -11.38 -46.83
N ASP A 102 -40.33 -10.24 -47.45
CA ASP A 102 -41.19 -9.65 -48.47
C ASP A 102 -41.33 -10.64 -49.64
N ILE A 103 -42.54 -10.82 -50.16
CA ILE A 103 -42.93 -10.84 -51.58
C ILE A 103 -44.41 -11.27 -51.64
N LEU A 104 -45.27 -10.34 -52.07
CA LEU A 104 -46.57 -10.65 -52.69
C LEU A 104 -46.60 -9.91 -54.02
N HIS A 105 -46.54 -10.68 -55.10
CA HIS A 105 -46.75 -10.25 -56.48
C HIS A 105 -48.24 -9.94 -56.69
N ALA A 106 -48.52 -8.83 -57.37
CA ALA A 106 -49.71 -8.67 -58.21
C ALA A 106 -49.40 -9.15 -59.63
#